data_AF-A0A7J8I1A9-F1
#
_entry.id   AF-A0A7J8I1A9-F1
#
_cell.length_a   1.000
_cell.length_b   1.000
_cell.length_c   1.000
_cell.angle_alpha   90.00
_cell.angle_beta   90.00
_cell.angle_gamma   90.00
#
_symmetry.space_group_name_H-M   'P 1'
#
loop_
_entity.id
_entity.type
_entity.pdbx_description
1 polymer ?
#
loop_
_entity_poly.entity_id
_entity_poly.type
_entity_poly.pdbx_seq_one_letter_code
_entity_poly.pdbx_strand_id
1 'polypeptide(L)'
;MASPRHNLLSEDCRVAINHVASYELHISDAYLSMRPDIDNWGTGIQALESALELENKLTNLLQNLKTMASANEETDLLHFMGKYLDKQKRNTNYLEQQLAYHKRLEQQAQEEDPFKKPAQVSGKETDV
;
A
#
# COMPACT_ATOMS: atom_id res chain seq x y z
N MET A 1 35.27 52.19 10.26
CA MET A 1 33.95 52.20 10.92
C MET A 1 33.18 51.00 10.40
N ALA A 2 32.92 50.00 11.25
CA ALA A 2 32.22 48.77 10.86
C ALA A 2 30.72 48.95 11.13
N SER A 3 29.90 48.77 10.09
CA SER A 3 28.44 48.88 10.17
C SER A 3 27.86 47.76 11.05
N PRO A 4 26.95 48.05 12.00
CA PRO A 4 26.30 47.01 12.79
C PRO A 4 25.45 46.13 11.87
N ARG A 5 25.72 44.82 11.83
CA ARG A 5 24.80 43.87 11.19
C ARG A 5 23.56 43.82 12.07
N HIS A 6 22.53 44.59 11.71
CA HIS A 6 21.20 44.37 12.25
C HIS A 6 20.83 42.91 11.98
N ASN A 7 20.42 42.19 13.02
CA ASN A 7 19.81 40.87 12.88
C ASN A 7 18.70 41.00 11.82
N LEU A 8 18.89 40.38 10.65
CA LEU A 8 18.08 40.62 9.45
C LEU A 8 16.61 40.21 9.59
N LEU A 9 16.26 39.53 10.68
CA LEU A 9 14.91 39.04 10.96
C LEU A 9 14.55 39.40 12.40
N SER A 10 13.33 39.94 12.58
CA SER A 10 12.72 40.09 13.90
C SER A 10 12.62 38.72 14.59
N GLU A 11 12.63 38.72 15.91
CA GLU A 11 12.45 37.51 16.72
C GLU A 11 11.17 36.77 16.32
N ASP A 12 10.08 37.51 16.11
CA ASP A 12 8.79 36.95 15.69
C ASP A 12 8.88 36.27 14.31
N CYS A 13 9.63 36.85 13.38
CA CYS A 13 9.88 36.26 12.07
C CYS A 13 10.71 34.98 12.19
N ARG A 14 11.72 34.96 13.07
CA ARG A 14 12.54 33.77 13.33
C ARG A 14 11.70 32.64 13.89
N VAL A 15 10.84 32.93 14.87
CA VAL A 15 9.92 31.95 15.46
C VAL A 15 8.95 31.42 14.41
N ALA A 16 8.35 32.29 13.61
CA ALA A 16 7.43 31.89 12.54
C ALA A 16 8.12 31.01 11.48
N ILE A 17 9.33 31.35 11.05
CA ILE A 17 10.11 30.55 10.10
C ILE A 17 10.44 29.17 10.67
N ASN A 18 10.89 29.11 11.93
CA ASN A 18 11.19 27.84 12.59
C ASN A 18 9.95 26.95 12.73
N HIS A 19 8.79 27.55 13.02
CA HIS A 19 7.54 26.83 13.10
C HIS A 19 7.14 26.27 11.73
N VAL A 20 7.12 27.10 10.67
CA VAL A 20 6.80 26.65 9.32
C VAL A 20 7.77 25.56 8.85
N ALA A 21 9.08 25.75 9.05
CA ALA A 21 10.08 24.75 8.71
C ALA A 21 9.88 23.43 9.47
N SER A 22 9.54 23.48 10.75
CA SER A 22 9.24 22.29 11.55
C SER A 22 8.00 21.55 11.03
N TYR A 23 6.95 22.28 10.65
CA TYR A 23 5.74 21.67 10.09
C TYR A 23 6.01 21.02 8.72
N GLU A 24 6.68 21.74 7.82
CA GLU A 24 7.05 21.24 6.49
C GLU A 24 7.98 20.02 6.56
N LEU A 25 8.93 20.01 7.50
CA LEU A 25 9.79 18.86 7.77
C LEU A 25 8.99 17.66 8.31
N HIS A 26 8.06 17.89 9.24
CA HIS A 26 7.24 16.81 9.79
C HIS A 26 6.30 16.19 8.74
N ILE A 27 5.73 17.03 7.88
CA ILE A 27 4.94 16.58 6.72
C ILE A 27 5.83 15.79 5.75
N SER A 28 7.03 16.28 5.44
CA SER A 28 7.97 15.60 4.54
C SER A 28 8.43 14.24 5.10
N ASP A 29 8.72 14.16 6.40
CA ASP A 29 9.11 12.93 7.10
C ASP A 29 7.96 11.91 7.12
N ALA A 30 6.73 12.38 7.35
CA ALA A 30 5.53 11.55 7.22
C ALA A 30 5.37 11.01 5.79
N TYR A 31 5.54 11.84 4.75
CA TYR A 31 5.47 11.39 3.35
C TYR A 31 6.60 10.43 2.96
N LEU A 32 7.83 10.66 3.44
CA LEU A 32 8.97 9.76 3.26
C LEU A 32 8.74 8.42 3.95
N SER A 33 8.16 8.43 5.16
CA SER A 33 7.76 7.23 5.90
C SER A 33 6.56 6.50 5.28
N MET A 34 5.78 7.20 4.45
CA MET A 34 4.71 6.62 3.64
C MET A 34 5.20 6.08 2.29
N ARG A 35 6.50 6.18 1.98
CA ARG A 35 7.09 5.52 0.81
C ARG A 35 6.76 4.01 0.91
N PRO A 36 6.20 3.40 -0.14
CA PRO A 36 5.91 1.97 -0.09
C PRO A 36 7.21 1.19 0.12
N ASP A 37 7.20 0.24 1.06
CA ASP A 37 8.34 -0.65 1.37
C ASP A 37 8.73 -1.58 0.20
N ILE A 38 7.96 -1.54 -0.90
CA ILE A 38 8.09 -2.41 -2.06
C ILE A 38 8.73 -1.61 -3.20
N ASP A 39 10.05 -1.76 -3.36
CA ASP A 39 10.80 -1.24 -4.51
C ASP A 39 10.65 -2.16 -5.76
N ASN A 40 10.16 -3.40 -5.59
CA ASN A 40 9.89 -4.34 -6.68
C ASN A 40 8.55 -5.05 -6.48
N TRP A 41 7.59 -4.78 -7.36
CA TRP A 41 6.21 -5.30 -7.29
C TRP A 41 6.05 -6.73 -7.82
N GLY A 42 7.11 -7.35 -8.36
CA GLY A 42 7.07 -8.71 -8.88
C GLY A 42 6.20 -8.84 -10.14
N THR A 43 5.47 -9.95 -10.27
CA THR A 43 4.49 -10.16 -11.34
C THR A 43 3.23 -9.33 -11.13
N GLY A 44 2.39 -9.19 -12.18
CA GLY A 44 1.10 -8.50 -12.03
C GLY A 44 0.18 -9.11 -10.96
N ILE A 45 0.26 -10.43 -10.76
CA ILE A 45 -0.47 -11.14 -9.68
C ILE A 45 0.08 -10.72 -8.31
N GLN A 46 1.40 -10.70 -8.13
CA GLN A 46 2.04 -10.29 -6.87
C GLN A 46 1.75 -8.81 -6.54
N ALA A 47 1.72 -7.95 -7.55
CA ALA A 47 1.35 -6.54 -7.39
C ALA A 47 -0.13 -6.40 -6.95
N LEU A 48 -1.05 -7.16 -7.55
CA LEU A 48 -2.46 -7.18 -7.15
C LEU A 48 -2.65 -7.74 -5.72
N GLU A 49 -1.90 -8.77 -5.34
CA GLU A 49 -1.91 -9.31 -3.97
C GLU A 49 -1.42 -8.27 -2.96
N SER A 50 -0.32 -7.58 -3.27
CA SER A 50 0.22 -6.51 -2.42
C SER A 50 -0.77 -5.35 -2.27
N ALA A 51 -1.42 -4.94 -3.36
CA ALA A 51 -2.44 -3.90 -3.33
C ALA A 51 -3.66 -4.32 -2.49
N LEU A 52 -4.13 -5.56 -2.65
CA LEU A 52 -5.25 -6.10 -1.88
C LEU A 52 -4.93 -6.17 -0.38
N GLU A 53 -3.72 -6.57 -0.01
CA GLU A 53 -3.25 -6.57 1.37
C GLU A 53 -3.28 -5.17 1.99
N LEU A 54 -2.74 -4.18 1.26
CA LEU A 54 -2.76 -2.78 1.71
C LEU A 54 -4.19 -2.24 1.87
N GLU A 55 -5.08 -2.54 0.93
CA GLU A 55 -6.49 -2.12 1.03
C GLU A 55 -7.22 -2.79 2.20
N ASN A 56 -6.90 -4.05 2.51
CA ASN A 56 -7.43 -4.74 3.69
C ASN A 56 -6.89 -4.12 4.98
N LYS A 57 -5.60 -3.78 5.04
CA LYS A 57 -4.99 -3.08 6.18
C LYS A 57 -5.65 -1.72 6.41
N LEU A 58 -5.83 -0.92 5.35
CA LEU A 58 -6.52 0.37 5.43
C LEU A 58 -7.98 0.21 5.88
N THR A 59 -8.68 -0.81 5.38
CA THR A 59 -10.05 -1.12 5.79
C THR A 59 -10.12 -1.41 7.29
N ASN A 60 -9.20 -2.22 7.83
CA ASN A 60 -9.14 -2.51 9.25
C ASN A 60 -8.87 -1.26 10.09
N LEU A 61 -7.94 -0.40 9.67
CA LEU A 61 -7.67 0.88 10.35
C LEU A 61 -8.90 1.79 10.36
N LEU A 62 -9.63 1.87 9.24
CA LEU A 62 -10.87 2.64 9.16
C LEU A 62 -11.99 2.03 10.02
N GLN A 63 -12.12 0.71 10.11
CA GLN A 63 -13.11 0.09 11.01
C GLN A 63 -12.76 0.31 12.49
N ASN A 64 -11.48 0.25 12.85
CA ASN A 64 -11.03 0.56 14.20
C ASN A 64 -11.33 2.01 14.57
N LEU A 65 -11.00 2.95 13.68
CA LEU A 65 -11.32 4.36 13.89
C LEU A 65 -12.83 4.59 13.99
N LYS A 66 -13.65 3.89 13.18
CA LYS A 66 -15.12 3.97 13.27
C LYS A 66 -15.60 3.49 14.63
N THR A 67 -15.02 2.42 15.14
CA THR A 67 -15.37 1.84 16.44
C THR A 67 -15.04 2.81 17.57
N MET A 68 -13.86 3.47 17.52
CA MET A 68 -13.49 4.53 18.47
C MET A 68 -14.44 5.73 18.38
N ALA A 69 -14.75 6.20 17.17
CA ALA A 69 -15.68 7.30 16.95
C ALA A 69 -17.09 6.99 17.48
N SER A 70 -17.57 5.75 17.29
CA SER A 70 -18.84 5.29 17.87
C SER A 70 -18.82 5.27 19.40
N ALA A 71 -17.72 4.83 20.02
CA ALA A 71 -17.58 4.82 21.47
C ALA A 71 -17.55 6.24 22.08
N ASN A 72 -17.07 7.23 21.31
CA ASN A 72 -17.01 8.64 21.71
C ASN A 72 -18.22 9.47 21.24
N GLU A 73 -19.23 8.84 20.63
CA GLU A 73 -20.43 9.50 20.07
C GLU A 73 -20.11 10.60 19.02
N GLU A 74 -19.01 10.45 18.28
CA GLU A 74 -18.54 11.40 17.27
C GLU A 74 -19.30 11.25 15.94
N THR A 75 -20.54 11.74 15.90
CA THR A 75 -21.46 11.58 14.75
C THR A 75 -20.92 12.13 13.42
N ASP A 76 -20.27 13.29 13.45
CA ASP A 76 -19.69 13.91 12.25
C ASP A 76 -18.54 13.07 11.67
N LEU A 77 -17.70 12.50 12.55
CA LEU A 77 -16.62 11.62 12.13
C LEU A 77 -17.18 10.32 11.55
N LEU A 78 -18.20 9.72 12.19
CA LEU A 78 -18.87 8.52 11.67
C LEU A 78 -19.47 8.77 10.27
N HIS A 79 -20.11 9.94 10.07
CA HIS A 79 -20.63 10.32 8.76
C HIS A 79 -19.51 10.49 7.73
N PHE A 80 -18.44 11.20 8.09
CA PHE A 80 -17.27 11.40 7.23
C PHE A 80 -16.62 10.07 6.82
N MET A 81 -16.57 9.09 7.72
CA MET A 81 -15.94 7.79 7.48
C MET A 81 -16.76 6.88 6.56
N GLY A 82 -18.10 7.00 6.57
CA GLY A 82 -18.99 6.14 5.77
C GLY A 82 -18.60 6.08 4.29
N LYS A 83 -18.31 7.24 3.69
CA LYS A 83 -17.91 7.33 2.27
C LYS A 83 -16.62 6.57 1.95
N TYR A 84 -15.67 6.52 2.88
CA TYR A 84 -14.40 5.83 2.70
C TYR A 84 -14.56 4.33 2.87
N LEU A 85 -15.37 3.89 3.84
CA LEU A 85 -15.67 2.46 4.02
C LEU A 85 -16.40 1.87 2.81
N ASP A 86 -17.34 2.61 2.22
CA ASP A 86 -17.99 2.20 0.97
C ASP A 86 -17.01 2.13 -0.20
N LYS A 87 -16.04 3.06 -0.25
CA LYS A 87 -14.98 3.05 -1.26
C LYS A 87 -14.04 1.87 -1.07
N GLN A 88 -13.60 1.59 0.16
CA GLN A 88 -12.77 0.43 0.47
C GLN A 88 -13.44 -0.86 0.04
N LYS A 89 -14.73 -1.05 0.37
CA LYS A 89 -15.48 -2.24 -0.06
C LYS A 89 -15.47 -2.41 -1.59
N ARG A 90 -15.66 -1.33 -2.35
CA ARG A 90 -15.59 -1.38 -3.82
C ARG A 90 -14.18 -1.72 -4.32
N ASN A 91 -13.15 -1.10 -3.74
CA ASN A 91 -11.77 -1.33 -4.13
C ASN A 91 -11.32 -2.76 -3.85
N THR A 92 -11.54 -3.27 -2.63
CA THR A 92 -11.21 -4.64 -2.24
C THR A 92 -11.91 -5.65 -3.15
N ASN A 93 -13.22 -5.50 -3.37
CA ASN A 93 -13.97 -6.40 -4.27
C ASN A 93 -13.40 -6.39 -5.70
N TYR A 94 -13.02 -5.22 -6.22
CA TYR A 94 -12.44 -5.11 -7.55
C TYR A 94 -11.11 -5.86 -7.63
N LEU A 95 -10.21 -5.64 -6.66
CA LEU A 95 -8.91 -6.30 -6.62
C LEU A 95 -9.04 -7.83 -6.48
N GLU A 96 -9.95 -8.31 -5.64
CA GLU A 96 -10.25 -9.74 -5.51
C GLU A 96 -10.72 -10.36 -6.84
N GLN A 97 -11.59 -9.66 -7.57
CA GLN A 97 -12.07 -10.11 -8.88
C GLN A 97 -10.95 -10.15 -9.91
N GLN A 98 -10.12 -9.11 -9.98
CA GLN A 98 -8.96 -9.05 -10.89
C GLN A 98 -7.97 -10.17 -10.56
N LEU A 99 -7.65 -10.37 -9.29
CA LEU A 99 -6.74 -11.40 -8.84
C LEU A 99 -7.25 -12.80 -9.21
N ALA A 100 -8.53 -13.07 -8.97
CA ALA A 100 -9.15 -14.34 -9.33
C ALA A 100 -9.20 -14.57 -10.85
N TYR A 101 -9.34 -13.52 -11.65
CA TYR A 101 -9.28 -13.60 -13.11
C TYR A 101 -7.85 -13.93 -13.59
N HIS A 102 -6.85 -13.19 -13.12
CA HIS A 102 -5.46 -13.40 -13.55
C HIS A 102 -4.89 -14.75 -13.10
N LYS A 103 -5.23 -15.23 -11.89
CA LYS A 103 -4.84 -16.58 -11.45
C LYS A 103 -5.41 -17.68 -12.33
N ARG A 104 -6.65 -17.52 -12.83
CA ARG A 104 -7.26 -18.48 -13.76
C ARG A 104 -6.58 -18.48 -15.12
N LEU A 105 -6.24 -17.30 -15.65
CA LEU A 105 -5.48 -17.20 -16.91
C LEU A 105 -4.10 -17.87 -16.81
N GLU A 106 -3.40 -17.66 -15.68
CA GLU A 106 -2.09 -18.29 -15.45
C GLU A 106 -2.19 -19.82 -15.40
N GLN A 107 -3.23 -20.36 -14.75
CA GLN A 107 -3.48 -21.81 -14.71
C GLN A 107 -3.74 -22.38 -16.11
N GLN A 108 -4.58 -21.72 -16.91
CA GLN A 108 -4.86 -22.15 -18.29
C GLN A 108 -3.60 -22.16 -19.15
N ALA A 109 -2.77 -21.12 -19.04
CA ALA A 109 -1.50 -21.05 -19.76
C ALA A 109 -0.51 -22.16 -19.36
N GLN A 110 -0.55 -22.62 -18.10
CA GLN A 110 0.28 -23.73 -17.64
C GLN A 110 -0.23 -25.10 -18.11
N GLU A 111 -1.54 -25.24 -18.31
CA GLU A 111 -2.18 -26.47 -18.83
C GLU A 111 -2.00 -26.63 -20.35
N GLU A 112 -1.88 -25.52 -21.09
CA GLU A 112 -1.70 -25.51 -22.55
C GLU A 112 -0.24 -25.76 -23.01
N ASP A 113 0.75 -25.82 -22.10
CA ASP A 113 2.16 -26.10 -22.44
C ASP A 113 2.42 -27.62 -22.64
N PRO A 114 2.58 -28.13 -23.88
CA PRO A 114 2.55 -29.57 -24.17
C PRO A 114 3.85 -30.34 -23.86
N PHE A 115 4.89 -29.71 -23.28
CA PHE A 115 6.26 -30.27 -23.26
C PHE A 115 6.80 -30.79 -21.91
N LYS A 116 6.00 -30.89 -20.84
CA LYS A 116 6.42 -31.68 -19.66
C LYS A 116 6.24 -33.20 -19.89
N LYS A 117 7.10 -33.79 -20.71
CA LYS A 117 7.30 -35.25 -20.80
C LYS A 117 8.35 -35.67 -19.75
N PRO A 118 8.08 -36.58 -18.79
CA PRO A 118 9.16 -37.32 -18.16
C PRO A 118 9.75 -38.26 -19.22
N ALA A 119 11.03 -38.10 -19.51
CA ALA A 119 11.76 -39.00 -20.37
C ALA A 119 11.65 -40.44 -19.84
N GLN A 120 11.14 -41.31 -20.69
CA GLN A 120 11.12 -42.76 -20.53
C GLN A 120 12.56 -43.27 -20.64
N VAL A 121 13.13 -43.82 -19.56
CA VAL A 121 14.25 -44.77 -19.68
C VAL A 121 13.65 -46.16 -19.69
N SER A 122 13.41 -46.63 -20.92
CA SER A 122 13.27 -48.04 -21.25
C SER A 122 14.66 -48.66 -21.26
N GLY A 123 14.88 -49.66 -20.40
CA GLY A 123 16.04 -50.53 -20.42
C GLY A 123 15.67 -51.85 -19.77
N LYS A 124 15.02 -52.73 -20.53
CA LYS A 124 14.96 -54.16 -20.20
C LYS A 124 16.31 -54.75 -20.56
N GLU A 125 16.98 -55.40 -19.62
CA GLU A 125 18.02 -56.36 -19.94
C GLU A 125 17.78 -57.60 -19.07
N THR A 126 17.29 -58.64 -19.75
CA THR A 126 17.32 -60.03 -19.34
C THR A 126 18.75 -60.53 -19.47
N ASP A 127 19.31 -61.16 -18.44
CA ASP A 127 20.35 -62.16 -18.65
C ASP A 127 20.23 -63.31 -17.64
N VAL A 128 20.62 -64.47 -18.17
CA VAL A 128 20.58 -65.90 -17.80
C VAL A 128 20.59 -66.28 -16.31
#